data_AF-A0A9X9WMS9-F1
#
_entry.id   AF-A0A9X9WMS9-F1
#
_cell.length_a   1.000
_cell.length_b   1.000
_cell.length_c   1.000
_cell.angle_alpha   90.00
_cell.angle_beta   90.00
_cell.angle_gamma   90.00
#
_symmetry.space_group_name_H-M   'P 1'
#
loop_
_entity.id
_entity.type
_entity.pdbx_description
1 polymer ?
#
loop_
_entity_poly.entity_id
_entity_poly.type
_entity_poly.pdbx_seq_one_letter_code
_entity_poly.pdbx_strand_id
1 'polypeptide(L)'
;MMRRAGLAAALALLAWPAEAHWEFTRWGMTEQQVIAASRGQLRLLPPQERRPVPSARMEYRVGGEFRSGALRLTVALAFDARNGGLVCVSARGDGAQAAALRARLIRNFGQPTDRGQDPATGTESVTWDRPDEINLDQTPGQPVIMLHCSRGT
;
A
#
# COMPACT_ATOMS: atom_id res chain seq x y z
N MET A 1 -25.07 -34.38 41.83
CA MET A 1 -23.83 -33.60 41.63
C MET A 1 -23.73 -33.20 40.17
N MET A 2 -23.84 -31.90 39.90
CA MET A 2 -23.96 -31.33 38.56
C MET A 2 -22.56 -31.08 37.98
N ARG A 3 -22.13 -31.87 36.98
CA ARG A 3 -20.89 -31.60 36.23
C ARG A 3 -21.23 -30.69 35.05
N ARG A 4 -20.99 -29.39 35.22
CA ARG A 4 -20.99 -28.41 34.12
C ARG A 4 -19.70 -28.62 33.32
N ALA A 5 -19.79 -29.30 32.18
CA ALA A 5 -18.72 -29.33 31.19
C ALA A 5 -18.72 -27.98 30.45
N GLY A 6 -17.73 -27.13 30.75
CA GLY A 6 -17.51 -25.89 30.01
C GLY A 6 -16.91 -26.19 28.64
N LEU A 7 -17.65 -25.88 27.57
CA LEU A 7 -17.10 -25.84 26.22
C LEU A 7 -16.16 -24.64 26.11
N ALA A 8 -14.86 -24.90 26.06
CA ALA A 8 -13.88 -23.93 25.59
C ALA A 8 -13.97 -23.86 24.06
N ALA A 9 -14.61 -22.81 23.55
CA ALA A 9 -14.58 -22.49 22.13
C ALA A 9 -13.18 -21.93 21.80
N ALA A 10 -12.32 -22.78 21.26
CA ALA A 10 -11.06 -22.37 20.66
C ALA A 10 -11.39 -21.55 19.40
N LEU A 11 -11.32 -20.22 19.52
CA LEU A 11 -11.26 -19.29 18.40
C LEU A 11 -9.98 -19.57 17.63
N ALA A 12 -10.07 -20.45 16.62
CA ALA A 12 -9.05 -20.60 15.61
C ALA A 12 -8.92 -19.24 14.91
N LEU A 13 -7.87 -18.50 15.26
CA LEU A 13 -7.38 -17.36 14.50
C LEU A 13 -7.05 -17.90 13.11
N LEU A 14 -7.98 -17.74 12.17
CA LEU A 14 -7.70 -17.86 10.75
C LEU A 14 -6.60 -16.85 10.48
N ALA A 15 -5.35 -17.32 10.41
CA ALA A 15 -4.29 -16.60 9.76
C ALA A 15 -4.74 -16.47 8.31
N TRP A 16 -5.43 -15.36 8.01
CA TRP A 16 -5.67 -14.99 6.63
C TRP A 16 -4.31 -14.99 5.95
N PRO A 17 -4.22 -15.56 4.74
CA PRO A 17 -2.98 -15.44 3.98
C PRO A 17 -2.62 -13.95 3.99
N ALA A 18 -1.32 -13.65 3.98
CA ALA A 18 -0.86 -12.33 3.63
C ALA A 18 -1.32 -12.07 2.19
N GLU A 19 -2.62 -11.77 2.01
CA GLU A 19 -3.13 -11.25 0.77
C GLU A 19 -2.27 -10.05 0.49
N ALA A 20 -1.80 -9.97 -0.73
CA ALA A 20 -1.02 -8.86 -1.19
C ALA A 20 -1.93 -7.64 -1.09
N HIS A 21 -1.76 -6.83 -0.04
CA HIS A 21 -2.64 -5.70 0.25
C HIS A 21 -1.90 -4.57 0.95
N TRP A 22 -2.41 -3.36 0.78
CA TRP A 22 -1.89 -2.19 1.48
C TRP A 22 -2.72 -1.91 2.73
N GLU A 23 -2.15 -2.19 3.90
CA GLU A 23 -2.71 -1.80 5.21
C GLU A 23 -4.15 -2.32 5.44
N PHE A 24 -5.15 -1.45 5.24
CA PHE A 24 -6.57 -1.75 5.43
C PHE A 24 -7.31 -1.99 4.12
N THR A 25 -6.64 -1.92 2.97
CA THR A 25 -7.25 -2.17 1.66
C THR A 25 -7.11 -3.63 1.24
N ARG A 26 -7.75 -3.99 0.13
CA ARG A 26 -7.48 -5.20 -0.65
C ARG A 26 -7.58 -4.82 -2.13
N TRP A 27 -6.86 -5.52 -2.99
CA TRP A 27 -7.02 -5.35 -4.44
C TRP A 27 -8.45 -5.64 -4.88
N GLY A 28 -8.91 -4.89 -5.89
CA GLY A 28 -10.29 -4.96 -6.37
C GLY A 28 -11.31 -4.20 -5.52
N MET A 29 -10.96 -3.64 -4.36
CA MET A 29 -11.88 -2.79 -3.59
C MET A 29 -12.34 -1.57 -4.40
N THR A 30 -13.61 -1.20 -4.27
CA THR A 30 -14.14 0.04 -4.85
C THR A 30 -13.70 1.27 -4.05
N GLU A 31 -13.84 2.46 -4.65
CA GLU A 31 -13.56 3.74 -3.98
C GLU A 31 -14.27 3.86 -2.61
N GLN A 32 -15.55 3.46 -2.55
CA GLN A 32 -16.35 3.50 -1.33
C GLN A 32 -15.85 2.52 -0.27
N GLN A 33 -15.47 1.30 -0.68
CA GLN A 33 -14.92 0.29 0.23
C GLN A 33 -13.59 0.76 0.84
N VAL A 34 -12.70 1.33 0.03
CA VAL A 34 -11.45 1.91 0.50
C VAL A 34 -11.69 3.02 1.52
N ILE A 35 -12.59 3.97 1.23
CA ILE A 35 -12.89 5.08 2.13
C ILE A 35 -13.45 4.56 3.46
N ALA A 36 -14.40 3.62 3.42
CA ALA A 36 -14.95 3.00 4.61
C ALA A 36 -13.89 2.27 5.44
N ALA A 37 -13.02 1.48 4.79
CA ALA A 37 -11.94 0.75 5.44
C ALA A 37 -10.90 1.69 6.07
N SER A 38 -10.67 2.87 5.48
CA SER A 38 -9.73 3.87 5.98
C SER A 38 -10.16 4.56 7.29
N ARG A 39 -11.42 4.40 7.70
CA ARG A 39 -12.02 5.07 8.86
C ARG A 39 -11.89 6.60 8.79
N GLY A 40 -12.05 7.16 7.58
CA GLY A 40 -12.04 8.61 7.35
C GLY A 40 -10.65 9.23 7.11
N GLN A 41 -9.58 8.43 7.06
CA GLN A 41 -8.24 8.93 6.69
C GLN A 41 -8.12 9.30 5.22
N LEU A 42 -8.91 8.63 4.36
CA LEU A 42 -8.90 8.83 2.92
C LEU A 42 -10.23 9.41 2.45
N ARG A 43 -10.15 10.22 1.39
CA ARG A 43 -11.29 10.85 0.72
C ARG A 43 -11.23 10.68 -0.78
N LEU A 44 -12.36 10.86 -1.45
CA LEU A 44 -12.36 11.09 -2.89
C LEU A 44 -11.54 12.34 -3.21
N LEU A 45 -10.72 12.22 -4.26
CA LEU A 45 -10.04 13.35 -4.86
C LEU A 45 -11.04 14.11 -5.75
N PRO A 46 -11.09 15.46 -5.64
CA PRO A 46 -11.86 16.26 -6.58
C PRO A 46 -11.29 16.06 -8.00
N PRO A 47 -12.10 16.26 -9.06
CA PRO A 47 -11.69 15.98 -10.44
C PRO A 47 -10.34 16.59 -10.85
N GLN A 48 -10.00 17.77 -10.32
CA GLN A 48 -8.75 18.47 -10.62
C GLN A 48 -7.50 17.83 -9.97
N GLU A 49 -7.68 17.06 -8.90
CA GLU A 49 -6.61 16.33 -8.22
C GLU A 49 -6.48 14.89 -8.72
N ARG A 50 -7.45 14.40 -9.51
CA ARG A 50 -7.40 13.07 -10.11
C ARG A 50 -6.34 13.03 -11.21
N ARG A 51 -5.60 11.93 -11.25
CA ARG A 51 -4.49 11.75 -12.17
C ARG A 51 -4.71 10.48 -13.00
N PRO A 52 -5.13 10.60 -14.27
CA PRO A 52 -5.21 9.45 -15.15
C PRO A 52 -3.81 8.98 -15.52
N VAL A 53 -3.64 7.67 -15.60
CA VAL A 53 -2.42 7.00 -16.10
C VAL A 53 -2.84 6.09 -17.25
N PRO A 54 -3.02 6.64 -18.48
CA PRO A 54 -3.58 5.88 -19.60
C PRO A 54 -2.78 4.64 -19.98
N SER A 55 -1.44 4.70 -19.86
CA SER A 55 -0.54 3.58 -20.14
C SER A 55 -0.80 2.35 -19.26
N ALA A 56 -1.23 2.57 -18.01
CA ALA A 56 -1.59 1.52 -17.05
C ALA A 56 -3.11 1.33 -16.93
N ARG A 57 -3.92 2.07 -17.72
CA ARG A 57 -5.39 2.04 -17.68
C ARG A 57 -5.96 2.21 -16.26
N MET A 58 -5.38 3.10 -15.48
CA MET A 58 -5.81 3.39 -14.12
C MET A 58 -5.92 4.90 -13.87
N GLU A 59 -6.59 5.28 -12.79
CA GLU A 59 -6.71 6.67 -12.37
C GLU A 59 -6.62 6.76 -10.84
N TYR A 60 -5.83 7.71 -10.33
CA TYR A 60 -5.82 8.04 -8.91
C TYR A 60 -7.08 8.81 -8.53
N ARG A 61 -7.93 8.22 -7.68
CA ARG A 61 -9.25 8.77 -7.34
C ARG A 61 -9.49 8.95 -5.85
N VAL A 62 -8.72 8.28 -5.01
CA VAL A 62 -8.79 8.40 -3.56
C VAL A 62 -7.43 8.83 -3.03
N GLY A 63 -7.39 9.71 -2.03
CA GLY A 63 -6.14 10.12 -1.41
C GLY A 63 -6.35 10.73 -0.03
N GLY A 64 -5.25 10.92 0.68
CA GLY A 64 -5.23 11.44 2.04
C GLY A 64 -3.90 11.21 2.72
N GLU A 65 -3.91 11.25 4.05
CA GLU A 65 -2.73 10.94 4.86
C GLU A 65 -2.84 9.55 5.47
N PHE A 66 -1.74 8.82 5.44
CA PHE A 66 -1.55 7.60 6.21
C PHE A 66 -0.58 7.86 7.35
N ARG A 67 -0.96 7.45 8.56
CA ARG A 67 -0.15 7.61 9.77
C ARG A 67 0.03 6.27 10.48
N SER A 68 1.27 5.86 10.68
CA SER A 68 1.59 4.62 11.42
C SER A 68 2.96 4.72 12.07
N GLY A 69 3.00 4.77 13.40
CA GLY A 69 4.23 4.99 14.16
C GLY A 69 4.90 6.31 13.74
N ALA A 70 6.14 6.22 13.25
CA ALA A 70 6.90 7.38 12.76
C ALA A 70 6.55 7.79 11.32
N LEU A 71 5.78 6.98 10.58
CA LEU A 71 5.42 7.28 9.20
C LEU A 71 4.24 8.24 9.12
N ARG A 72 4.42 9.28 8.31
CA ARG A 72 3.41 10.25 7.87
C ARG A 72 3.54 10.37 6.36
N LEU A 73 2.66 9.67 5.65
CA LEU A 73 2.72 9.54 4.19
C LEU A 73 1.49 10.19 3.56
N THR A 74 1.71 10.96 2.51
CA THR A 74 0.63 11.30 1.57
C THR A 74 0.40 10.12 0.66
N VAL A 75 -0.81 9.58 0.65
CA VAL A 75 -1.16 8.42 -0.16
C VAL A 75 -2.20 8.79 -1.21
N ALA A 76 -2.06 8.17 -2.39
CA ALA A 76 -3.03 8.23 -3.47
C ALA A 76 -3.27 6.80 -4.00
N LEU A 77 -4.52 6.44 -4.21
CA LEU A 77 -4.94 5.12 -4.61
C LEU A 77 -5.53 5.16 -6.02
N ALA A 78 -5.03 4.29 -6.87
CA ALA A 78 -5.40 4.17 -8.27
C ALA A 78 -6.36 3.00 -8.49
N PHE A 79 -7.38 3.24 -9.30
CA PHE A 79 -8.44 2.30 -9.63
C PHE A 79 -8.39 1.98 -11.12
N ASP A 80 -8.62 0.70 -11.46
CA ASP A 80 -8.68 0.23 -12.84
C ASP A 80 -9.84 0.90 -13.58
N ALA A 81 -9.56 1.39 -14.79
CA ALA A 81 -10.54 2.14 -15.58
C ALA A 81 -11.65 1.26 -16.19
N ARG A 82 -11.51 -0.07 -16.20
CA ARG A 82 -12.48 -1.03 -16.75
C ARG A 82 -13.47 -1.51 -15.70
N ASN A 83 -12.98 -1.89 -14.52
CA ASN A 83 -13.81 -2.50 -13.47
C ASN A 83 -13.95 -1.64 -12.20
N GLY A 84 -13.19 -0.56 -12.07
CA GLY A 84 -13.25 0.37 -10.93
C GLY A 84 -12.64 -0.17 -9.63
N GLY A 85 -11.93 -1.29 -9.67
CA GLY A 85 -11.26 -1.89 -8.52
C GLY A 85 -9.89 -1.27 -8.23
N LEU A 86 -9.51 -1.22 -6.95
CA LEU A 86 -8.19 -0.77 -6.50
C LEU A 86 -7.09 -1.66 -7.11
N VAL A 87 -6.11 -1.04 -7.74
CA VAL A 87 -4.98 -1.75 -8.38
C VAL A 87 -3.60 -1.23 -7.98
N CYS A 88 -3.52 0.00 -7.44
CA CYS A 88 -2.24 0.51 -6.99
C CYS A 88 -2.34 1.57 -5.89
N VAL A 89 -1.32 1.64 -5.05
CA VAL A 89 -1.13 2.65 -4.02
C VAL A 89 0.20 3.36 -4.26
N SER A 90 0.14 4.68 -4.36
CA SER A 90 1.33 5.54 -4.28
C SER A 90 1.38 6.16 -2.90
N ALA A 91 2.55 6.08 -2.24
CA ALA A 91 2.81 6.74 -0.98
C ALA A 91 4.05 7.64 -1.12
N ARG A 92 3.98 8.85 -0.57
CA ARG A 92 5.07 9.81 -0.54
C ARG A 92 5.31 10.25 0.89
N GLY A 93 6.56 10.21 1.34
CA GLY A 93 6.97 10.72 2.65
C GLY A 93 8.22 11.59 2.53
N ASP A 94 8.60 12.25 3.62
CA ASP A 94 9.87 12.98 3.66
C ASP A 94 11.05 12.01 3.49
N GLY A 95 12.16 12.47 2.92
CA GLY A 95 13.35 11.63 2.76
C GLY A 95 13.86 11.03 4.08
N ALA A 96 13.67 11.74 5.20
CA ALA A 96 14.01 11.24 6.55
C ALA A 96 13.19 9.99 6.96
N GLN A 97 12.04 9.74 6.33
CA GLN A 97 11.18 8.58 6.59
C GLN A 97 11.56 7.35 5.77
N ALA A 98 12.50 7.46 4.82
CA ALA A 98 12.82 6.40 3.87
C ALA A 98 13.29 5.11 4.55
N ALA A 99 14.18 5.20 5.55
CA ALA A 99 14.64 4.04 6.30
C ALA A 99 13.49 3.35 7.06
N ALA A 100 12.59 4.13 7.67
CA ALA A 100 11.44 3.58 8.38
C ALA A 100 10.44 2.91 7.42
N LEU A 101 10.23 3.49 6.24
CA LEU A 101 9.35 2.94 5.20
C LEU A 101 9.95 1.64 4.64
N ARG A 102 11.23 1.62 4.29
CA ARG A 102 11.94 0.41 3.86
C ARG A 102 11.87 -0.69 4.92
N ALA A 103 12.14 -0.37 6.17
CA ALA A 103 12.06 -1.35 7.26
C ALA A 103 10.65 -1.92 7.42
N ARG A 104 9.60 -1.11 7.20
CA ARG A 104 8.21 -1.60 7.19
C ARG A 104 7.96 -2.57 6.04
N LEU A 105 8.36 -2.21 4.81
CA LEU A 105 8.21 -3.07 3.65
C LEU A 105 8.92 -4.41 3.86
N ILE A 106 10.13 -4.39 4.42
CA ILE A 106 10.87 -5.61 4.74
C ILE A 106 10.13 -6.49 5.75
N ARG A 107 9.54 -5.90 6.80
CA ARG A 107 8.76 -6.68 7.77
C ARG A 107 7.50 -7.30 7.17
N ASN A 108 6.86 -6.62 6.23
CA ASN A 108 5.58 -7.06 5.66
C ASN A 108 5.74 -8.00 4.47
N PHE A 109 6.77 -7.80 3.64
CA PHE A 109 6.95 -8.49 2.35
C PHE A 109 8.26 -9.28 2.25
N GLY A 110 9.09 -9.28 3.29
CA GLY A 110 10.41 -9.92 3.27
C GLY A 110 11.48 -9.09 2.60
N GLN A 111 12.63 -9.70 2.27
CA GLN A 111 13.72 -8.98 1.60
C GLN A 111 13.33 -8.59 0.17
N PRO A 112 13.79 -7.44 -0.33
CA PRO A 112 13.58 -7.05 -1.72
C PRO A 112 14.30 -8.02 -2.66
N THR A 113 13.74 -8.17 -3.85
CA THR A 113 14.27 -9.04 -4.91
C THR A 113 15.30 -8.34 -5.79
N ASP A 114 15.25 -7.00 -5.85
CA ASP A 114 16.21 -6.21 -6.59
C ASP A 114 16.56 -4.88 -5.88
N ARG A 115 17.76 -4.37 -6.18
CA ARG A 115 18.26 -3.07 -5.71
C ARG A 115 19.10 -2.44 -6.81
N GLY A 116 18.73 -1.21 -7.18
CA GLY A 116 19.45 -0.40 -8.15
C GLY A 116 19.90 0.92 -7.56
N GLN A 117 20.92 1.52 -8.17
CA GLN A 117 21.29 2.91 -7.93
C GLN A 117 21.58 3.58 -9.27
N ASP A 118 20.89 4.69 -9.55
CA ASP A 118 21.20 5.53 -10.70
C ASP A 118 22.41 6.43 -10.36
N PRO A 119 23.55 6.29 -11.06
CA PRO A 119 24.75 7.08 -10.77
C PRO A 119 24.59 8.56 -11.12
N ALA A 120 23.67 8.93 -12.02
CA ALA A 120 23.47 10.32 -12.42
C ALA A 120 22.66 11.12 -11.39
N THR A 121 21.65 10.49 -10.79
CA THR A 121 20.75 11.14 -9.83
C THR A 121 21.02 10.74 -8.38
N GLY A 122 21.77 9.66 -8.16
CA GLY A 122 21.96 9.06 -6.84
C GLY A 122 20.71 8.34 -6.31
N THR A 123 19.68 8.13 -7.15
CA THR A 123 18.44 7.48 -6.75
C THR A 123 18.68 6.00 -6.45
N GLU A 124 18.41 5.58 -5.22
CA GLU A 124 18.32 4.17 -4.84
C GLU A 124 16.90 3.68 -5.12
N SER A 125 16.78 2.60 -5.90
CA SER A 125 15.52 1.89 -6.15
C SER A 125 15.57 0.53 -5.50
N VAL A 126 14.52 0.17 -4.78
CA VAL A 126 14.38 -1.14 -4.12
C VAL A 126 13.06 -1.75 -4.53
N THR A 127 13.12 -2.99 -5.03
CA THR A 127 11.95 -3.65 -5.62
C THR A 127 11.61 -4.96 -4.91
N TRP A 128 10.31 -5.20 -4.74
CA TRP A 128 9.72 -6.50 -4.46
C TRP A 128 8.84 -6.88 -5.63
N ASP A 129 8.97 -8.12 -6.12
CA ASP A 129 8.26 -8.58 -7.30
C ASP A 129 7.23 -9.69 -7.01
N ARG A 130 7.13 -10.15 -5.77
CA ARG A 130 6.11 -11.11 -5.31
C ARG A 130 5.65 -10.82 -3.88
N PRO A 131 4.36 -11.05 -3.56
CA PRO A 131 3.27 -11.38 -4.49
C PRO A 131 2.82 -10.19 -5.37
N ASP A 132 3.08 -8.97 -4.92
CA ASP A 132 2.80 -7.72 -5.64
C ASP A 132 4.06 -7.12 -6.26
N GLU A 133 3.90 -6.06 -7.03
CA GLU A 133 5.00 -5.20 -7.45
C GLU A 133 5.09 -3.99 -6.52
N ILE A 134 6.21 -3.88 -5.79
CA ILE A 134 6.50 -2.76 -4.90
C ILE A 134 7.81 -2.14 -5.35
N ASN A 135 7.81 -0.86 -5.66
CA ASN A 135 9.00 -0.07 -5.93
C ASN A 135 9.12 1.01 -4.86
N LEU A 136 10.30 1.14 -4.25
CA LEU A 136 10.65 2.19 -3.32
C LEU A 136 11.83 2.97 -3.90
N ASP A 137 11.61 4.24 -4.20
CA ASP A 137 12.62 5.14 -4.74
C ASP A 137 13.01 6.19 -3.70
N GLN A 138 14.31 6.35 -3.52
CA GLN A 138 14.90 7.34 -2.62
C GLN A 138 16.02 8.09 -3.34
N THR A 139 15.81 9.39 -3.54
CA THR A 139 16.86 10.30 -4.03
C THR A 139 17.31 11.20 -2.87
N PRO A 140 18.63 11.42 -2.66
CA PRO A 140 19.12 12.32 -1.62
C PRO A 140 18.48 13.71 -1.69
N GLY A 141 17.99 14.22 -0.54
CA GLY A 141 17.34 15.52 -0.46
C GLY A 141 15.93 15.59 -1.05
N GLN A 142 15.39 14.48 -1.58
CA GLN A 142 14.03 14.41 -2.13
C GLN A 142 13.11 13.58 -1.22
N PRO A 143 11.78 13.73 -1.38
CA PRO A 143 10.82 12.83 -0.76
C PRO A 143 11.01 11.38 -1.20
N VAL A 144 10.83 10.45 -0.27
CA VAL A 144 10.78 9.02 -0.59
C VAL A 144 9.43 8.70 -1.25
N ILE A 145 9.46 7.90 -2.31
CA ILE A 145 8.27 7.50 -3.05
C ILE A 145 8.19 5.99 -3.03
N MET A 146 7.01 5.48 -2.74
CA MET A 146 6.68 4.07 -2.89
C MET A 146 5.51 3.93 -3.84
N LEU A 147 5.60 2.95 -4.73
CA LEU A 147 4.50 2.46 -5.54
C LEU A 147 4.29 0.99 -5.19
N HIS A 148 3.05 0.61 -4.85
CA HIS A 148 2.66 -0.76 -4.54
C HIS A 148 1.43 -1.11 -5.37
N CYS A 149 1.64 -1.90 -6.43
CA CYS A 149 0.59 -2.28 -7.35
C CYS A 149 0.35 -3.80 -7.31
N SER A 150 -0.91 -4.19 -7.52
CA SER A 150 -1.26 -5.58 -7.77
C SER A 150 -0.58 -6.06 -9.06
N ARG A 151 0.04 -7.24 -9.04
CA ARG A 151 0.45 -7.90 -10.29
C ARG A 151 -0.79 -8.48 -10.97
N GLY A 152 -1.45 -7.67 -11.80
CA GLY A 152 -2.47 -8.04 -12.78
C GLY A 152 -3.46 -9.14 -12.40
N THR A 153 -4.70 -8.77 -12.15
CA THR A 153 -5.85 -9.59 -12.57
C THR A 153 -5.98 -9.63 -14.07
#